data_AF-A0A958YU32-F1
#
_entry.id   AF-A0A958YU32-F1
#
_cell.length_a   1.000
_cell.length_b   1.000
_cell.length_c   1.000
_cell.angle_alpha   90.00
_cell.angle_beta   90.00
_cell.angle_gamma   90.00
#
_symmetry.space_group_name_H-M   'P 1'
#
loop_
_entity.id
_entity.type
_entity.pdbx_description
1 polymer ?
#
loop_
_entity_poly.entity_id
_entity_poly.type
_entity_poly.pdbx_seq_one_letter_code
_entity_poly.pdbx_strand_id
1 'polypeptide(L)'
;MKIVAIKYIGTAFFIFLLFQQTIQAQVGIGTTRPEGALHLKSSSQGLVIPNIALIARNIESPVINPNGGSLVEGTVVYNTSKTKLGANDLYPGIYAWSGTQWDPQFIM
;
A
#
# COMPACT_ATOMS: atom_id res chain seq x y z
N MET A 1 52.40 3.28 -20.20
CA MET A 1 51.32 2.27 -20.27
C MET A 1 50.14 2.51 -19.30
N LYS A 2 50.31 3.16 -18.13
CA LYS A 2 49.23 3.34 -17.13
C LYS A 2 48.15 4.40 -17.45
N ILE A 3 48.47 5.44 -18.25
CA ILE A 3 47.54 6.56 -18.55
C ILE A 3 46.41 6.15 -19.52
N VAL A 4 46.66 5.18 -20.39
CA VAL A 4 45.70 4.71 -21.39
C VAL A 4 44.55 3.90 -20.74
N ALA A 5 44.86 3.12 -19.69
CA ALA A 5 43.85 2.34 -18.96
C ALA A 5 42.85 3.20 -18.17
N ILE A 6 43.30 4.32 -17.58
CA ILE A 6 42.45 5.30 -16.87
C ILE A 6 41.43 5.95 -17.82
N LYS A 7 41.81 6.19 -19.08
CA LYS A 7 40.91 6.73 -20.11
C LYS A 7 39.73 5.80 -20.39
N TYR A 8 40.00 4.51 -20.56
CA TYR A 8 38.94 3.51 -20.84
C TYR A 8 38.01 3.28 -19.64
N ILE A 9 38.51 3.39 -18.41
CA ILE A 9 37.69 3.31 -17.20
C ILE A 9 36.70 4.48 -17.13
N GLY A 10 37.17 5.70 -17.41
CA GLY A 10 36.30 6.88 -17.47
C GLY A 10 35.22 6.76 -18.54
N THR A 11 35.58 6.28 -19.74
CA THR A 11 34.62 6.04 -20.82
C THR A 11 33.59 4.96 -20.47
N ALA A 12 34.02 3.84 -19.86
CA ALA A 12 33.13 2.77 -19.44
C ALA A 12 32.15 3.23 -18.34
N PHE A 13 32.61 4.02 -17.38
CA PHE A 13 31.76 4.61 -16.35
C PHE A 13 30.74 5.59 -16.94
N PHE A 14 31.14 6.43 -17.89
CA PHE A 14 30.23 7.36 -18.57
C PHE A 14 29.14 6.61 -19.35
N ILE A 15 29.50 5.52 -20.05
CA ILE A 15 28.53 4.67 -20.75
C ILE A 15 27.56 4.03 -19.74
N PHE A 16 28.02 3.54 -18.59
CA PHE A 16 27.16 2.97 -17.55
C PHE A 16 26.13 3.96 -17.00
N LEU A 17 26.50 5.24 -16.84
CA LEU A 17 25.57 6.29 -16.41
C LEU A 17 24.48 6.59 -17.45
N LEU A 18 24.75 6.39 -18.75
CA LEU A 18 23.77 6.58 -19.82
C LEU A 18 22.69 5.48 -19.87
N PHE A 19 22.89 4.36 -19.16
CA PHE A 19 21.95 3.23 -19.13
C PHE A 19 21.07 3.19 -17.86
N GLN A 20 20.93 4.30 -17.13
CA GLN A 20 20.03 4.39 -15.98
C GLN A 20 18.56 4.29 -16.45
N GLN A 21 18.02 3.08 -16.51
CA GLN A 21 16.60 2.84 -16.79
C GLN A 21 15.79 3.13 -15.51
N THR A 22 14.81 4.02 -15.60
CA THR A 22 13.81 4.18 -14.53
C THR A 22 12.86 2.99 -14.56
N ILE A 23 12.97 2.10 -13.58
CA ILE A 23 12.07 0.97 -13.45
C ILE A 23 10.69 1.50 -13.04
N GLN A 24 9.68 1.20 -13.84
CA GLN A 24 8.27 1.47 -13.55
C GLN A 24 7.76 0.34 -12.63
N ALA A 25 7.37 0.66 -11.39
CA ALA A 25 6.94 -0.32 -10.39
C ALA A 25 5.43 -0.31 -10.12
N GLN A 26 4.67 0.50 -10.87
CA GLN A 26 3.24 0.62 -10.69
C GLN A 26 2.46 -0.60 -11.21
N VAL A 27 1.40 -0.97 -10.50
CA VAL A 27 0.54 -2.11 -10.82
C VAL A 27 -0.76 -1.61 -11.42
N GLY A 28 -0.98 -1.87 -12.71
CA GLY A 28 -2.26 -1.65 -13.37
C GLY A 28 -3.04 -2.96 -13.48
N ILE A 29 -4.26 -3.01 -12.94
CA ILE A 29 -5.18 -4.12 -13.13
C ILE A 29 -6.30 -3.63 -14.05
N GLY A 30 -6.40 -4.22 -15.25
CA GLY A 30 -7.36 -3.78 -16.28
C GLY A 30 -6.98 -2.48 -17.01
N THR A 31 -5.76 -1.97 -16.81
CA THR A 31 -5.21 -0.80 -17.53
C THR A 31 -3.71 -0.96 -17.78
N THR A 32 -3.24 -0.51 -18.94
CA THR A 32 -1.80 -0.41 -19.27
C THR A 32 -1.22 0.97 -18.94
N ARG A 33 -2.07 1.93 -18.56
CA ARG A 33 -1.71 3.29 -18.17
C ARG A 33 -2.23 3.59 -16.75
N PRO A 34 -1.68 2.94 -15.72
CA PRO A 34 -2.00 3.22 -14.32
C PRO A 34 -1.73 4.69 -13.95
N GLU A 35 -2.54 5.24 -13.04
CA GLU A 35 -2.49 6.66 -12.61
C GLU A 35 -1.94 6.82 -11.18
N GLY A 36 -1.50 5.72 -10.58
CA GLY A 36 -0.90 5.66 -9.25
C GLY A 36 -0.13 4.35 -9.09
N ALA A 37 0.44 4.12 -7.90
CA ALA A 37 1.20 2.90 -7.61
C ALA A 37 0.37 1.61 -7.80
N LEU A 38 -0.94 1.69 -7.55
CA LEU A 38 -1.92 0.65 -7.89
C LEU A 38 -3.14 1.33 -8.54
N HIS A 39 -3.55 0.86 -9.73
CA HIS A 39 -4.76 1.33 -10.42
C HIS A 39 -5.60 0.13 -10.85
N LEU A 40 -6.78 -0.04 -10.25
CA LEU A 40 -7.79 -1.00 -10.68
C LEU A 40 -8.82 -0.32 -11.59
N LYS A 41 -8.92 -0.78 -12.85
CA LYS A 41 -9.93 -0.32 -13.81
C LYS A 41 -10.82 -1.49 -14.23
N SER A 42 -12.11 -1.44 -13.89
CA SER A 42 -13.12 -2.41 -14.31
C SER A 42 -14.46 -1.72 -14.58
N SER A 43 -15.24 -2.24 -15.52
CA SER A 43 -16.59 -1.74 -15.84
C SER A 43 -17.72 -2.50 -15.13
N SER A 44 -17.41 -3.67 -14.55
CA SER A 44 -18.43 -4.58 -13.99
C SER A 44 -18.06 -5.20 -12.64
N GLN A 45 -16.81 -5.06 -12.18
CA GLN A 45 -16.32 -5.68 -10.95
C GLN A 45 -15.82 -4.62 -9.97
N GLY A 46 -15.99 -4.88 -8.67
CA GLY A 46 -15.45 -4.06 -7.59
C GLY A 46 -14.13 -4.57 -7.04
N LEU A 47 -13.59 -3.85 -6.05
CA LEU A 47 -12.44 -4.27 -5.25
C LEU A 47 -12.91 -4.99 -3.99
N VAL A 48 -12.48 -6.24 -3.79
CA VAL A 48 -12.63 -6.94 -2.51
C VAL A 48 -11.38 -6.70 -1.68
N ILE A 49 -11.50 -5.84 -0.67
CA ILE A 49 -10.46 -5.66 0.36
C ILE A 49 -10.56 -6.75 1.44
N PRO A 50 -9.53 -6.96 2.28
CA PRO A 50 -9.56 -7.98 3.33
C PRO A 50 -10.78 -7.83 4.25
N ASN A 51 -11.57 -8.89 4.37
CA ASN A 51 -12.71 -8.95 5.28
C ASN A 51 -12.24 -9.47 6.65
N ILE A 52 -12.32 -8.64 7.67
CA ILE A 52 -11.77 -8.92 8.99
C ILE A 52 -12.81 -8.59 10.07
N ALA A 53 -12.98 -9.48 11.04
CA ALA A 53 -13.80 -9.23 12.22
C ALA A 53 -12.99 -8.39 13.21
N LEU A 54 -13.12 -7.05 13.16
CA LEU A 54 -12.45 -6.18 14.13
C LEU A 54 -13.07 -6.33 15.52
N ILE A 55 -12.29 -6.02 16.56
CA ILE A 55 -12.68 -6.22 17.96
C ILE A 55 -13.19 -4.90 18.58
N ALA A 56 -12.47 -3.80 18.37
CA ALA A 56 -12.84 -2.45 18.80
C ALA A 56 -12.15 -1.42 17.90
N ARG A 57 -12.65 -0.18 17.83
CA ARG A 57 -11.99 0.87 17.04
C ARG A 57 -10.56 1.13 17.49
N ASN A 58 -10.28 1.12 18.77
CA ASN A 58 -8.97 1.45 19.35
C ASN A 58 -8.01 0.26 19.47
N ILE A 59 -8.25 -0.86 18.77
CA ILE A 59 -7.43 -2.07 18.85
C ILE A 59 -6.98 -2.48 17.43
N GLU A 60 -5.66 -2.58 17.22
CA GLU A 60 -5.07 -3.01 15.93
C GLU A 60 -5.45 -4.45 15.55
N SER A 61 -5.39 -5.36 16.53
CA SER A 61 -5.71 -6.78 16.38
C SER A 61 -7.16 -6.98 15.89
N PRO A 62 -7.42 -7.91 14.96
CA PRO A 62 -6.53 -8.98 14.50
C PRO A 62 -5.67 -8.64 13.28
N VAL A 63 -5.69 -7.40 12.80
CA VAL A 63 -4.85 -7.00 11.67
C VAL A 63 -3.40 -6.90 12.14
N ILE A 64 -2.47 -7.48 11.37
CA ILE A 64 -1.05 -7.50 11.71
C ILE A 64 -0.22 -6.84 10.63
N ASN A 65 0.86 -6.17 11.04
CA ASN A 65 1.90 -5.75 10.11
C ASN A 65 2.81 -6.96 9.80
N PRO A 66 2.91 -7.42 8.54
CA PRO A 66 3.74 -8.57 8.20
C PRO A 66 5.23 -8.34 8.45
N ASN A 67 5.68 -7.08 8.52
CA ASN A 67 7.05 -6.72 8.87
C ASN A 67 7.26 -6.56 10.39
N GLY A 68 6.24 -6.85 11.21
CA GLY A 68 6.23 -6.61 12.65
C GLY A 68 5.96 -5.15 13.02
N GLY A 69 5.80 -4.89 14.32
CA GLY A 69 5.48 -3.56 14.87
C GLY A 69 4.01 -3.15 14.65
N SER A 70 3.73 -1.87 14.87
CA SER A 70 2.39 -1.30 14.68
C SER A 70 1.94 -1.29 13.22
N LEU A 71 0.63 -1.29 13.02
CA LEU A 71 0.04 -1.08 11.70
C LEU A 71 0.43 0.29 11.11
N VAL A 72 0.69 0.29 9.81
CA VAL A 72 0.95 1.52 9.05
C VAL A 72 -0.36 2.30 8.93
N GLU A 73 -0.31 3.61 9.18
CA GLU A 73 -1.44 4.51 8.94
C GLU A 73 -1.93 4.41 7.49
N GLY A 74 -3.25 4.40 7.30
CA GLY A 74 -3.88 4.16 6.00
C GLY A 74 -4.07 2.68 5.64
N THR A 75 -3.78 1.74 6.54
CA THR A 75 -4.18 0.33 6.37
C THR A 75 -5.71 0.24 6.26
N VAL A 76 -6.23 -0.37 5.20
CA VAL A 76 -7.68 -0.44 4.93
C VAL A 76 -8.19 -1.87 4.98
N VAL A 77 -9.31 -2.08 5.66
CA VAL A 77 -10.00 -3.38 5.77
C VAL A 77 -11.52 -3.19 5.70
N TYR A 78 -12.24 -4.24 5.32
CA TYR A 78 -13.67 -4.30 5.52
C TYR A 78 -13.96 -5.01 6.86
N ASN A 79 -14.51 -4.28 7.81
CA ASN A 79 -14.94 -4.83 9.09
C ASN A 79 -16.24 -5.62 8.91
N THR A 80 -16.30 -6.84 9.47
CA THR A 80 -17.52 -7.66 9.49
C THR A 80 -18.21 -7.69 10.87
N SER A 81 -17.55 -7.22 11.93
CA SER A 81 -18.08 -7.24 13.29
C SER A 81 -19.07 -6.11 13.54
N LYS A 82 -20.04 -6.36 14.43
CA LYS A 82 -20.89 -5.33 15.04
C LYS A 82 -20.76 -5.41 16.56
N THR A 83 -20.41 -4.31 17.20
CA THR A 83 -20.14 -4.27 18.66
C THR A 83 -21.03 -3.27 19.40
N LYS A 84 -20.93 -3.28 20.74
CA LYS A 84 -21.64 -2.38 21.68
C LYS A 84 -20.70 -1.98 22.84
N LEU A 85 -19.57 -1.39 22.48
CA LEU A 85 -18.49 -0.83 23.28
C LEU A 85 -18.57 0.72 23.43
N GLY A 86 -19.61 1.38 22.93
CA GLY A 86 -19.79 2.83 23.05
C GLY A 86 -18.88 3.61 22.10
N ALA A 87 -17.94 4.41 22.62
CA ALA A 87 -17.06 5.24 21.78
C ALA A 87 -16.21 4.42 20.79
N ASN A 88 -15.96 3.14 21.11
CA ASN A 88 -15.18 2.21 20.28
C ASN A 88 -16.07 1.25 19.46
N ASP A 89 -17.34 1.60 19.26
CA ASP A 89 -18.29 0.79 18.50
C ASP A 89 -17.86 0.58 17.05
N LEU A 90 -18.13 -0.64 16.59
CA LEU A 90 -17.91 -1.06 15.22
C LEU A 90 -19.25 -1.42 14.57
N TYR A 91 -19.34 -1.09 13.29
CA TYR A 91 -20.40 -1.52 12.40
C TYR A 91 -19.77 -2.16 11.17
N PRO A 92 -20.45 -3.08 10.47
CA PRO A 92 -19.92 -3.59 9.21
C PRO A 92 -19.68 -2.45 8.21
N GLY A 93 -18.49 -2.40 7.60
CA GLY A 93 -18.11 -1.31 6.70
C GLY A 93 -16.60 -1.20 6.46
N ILE A 94 -16.19 -0.22 5.65
CA ILE A 94 -14.77 0.04 5.36
C ILE A 94 -14.17 0.90 6.47
N TYR A 95 -13.04 0.44 7.01
CA TYR A 95 -12.26 1.14 8.02
C TYR A 95 -10.83 1.36 7.54
N ALA A 96 -10.29 2.54 7.83
CA ALA A 96 -8.88 2.85 7.68
C ALA A 96 -8.23 3.06 9.06
N TRP A 97 -7.02 2.54 9.25
CA TRP A 97 -6.25 2.75 10.47
C TRP A 97 -5.63 4.16 10.47
N SER A 98 -5.87 4.96 11.51
CA SER A 98 -5.30 6.32 11.67
C SER A 98 -3.99 6.35 12.43
N GLY A 99 -3.36 5.19 12.68
CA GLY A 99 -2.19 5.07 13.55
C GLY A 99 -2.55 4.81 15.02
N THR A 100 -3.79 5.09 15.44
CA THR A 100 -4.26 4.84 16.82
C THR A 100 -5.64 4.20 16.91
N GLN A 101 -6.47 4.32 15.87
CA GLN A 101 -7.79 3.70 15.83
C GLN A 101 -8.25 3.41 14.40
N TRP A 102 -9.25 2.55 14.27
CA TRP A 102 -10.00 2.30 13.05
C TRP A 102 -11.07 3.38 12.86
N ASP A 103 -10.95 4.12 11.77
CA ASP A 103 -11.88 5.17 11.38
C ASP A 103 -12.75 4.73 10.19
N PRO A 104 -14.09 4.74 10.34
CA PRO A 104 -15.00 4.37 9.27
C PRO A 104 -14.95 5.42 8.15
N GLN A 105 -14.82 4.99 6.89
CA GLN A 105 -14.56 5.90 5.76
C GLN A 105 -15.80 6.30 4.95
N PHE A 106 -16.97 5.70 5.21
CA PHE A 106 -18.22 6.01 4.50
C PHE A 106 -19.42 5.91 5.44
N ILE A 107 -19.37 6.64 6.54
CA ILE A 107 -20.53 6.83 7.42
C ILE A 107 -21.53 7.74 6.71
N MET A 108 -22.75 7.22 6.51
CA MET A 108 -23.90 7.99 6.00
C MET A 108 -24.51 8.85 7.10
#